data_AF-A0A847NSB1-F1
#
_entry.id   AF-A0A847NSB1-F1
#
_cell.length_a   1.000
_cell.length_b   1.000
_cell.length_c   1.000
_cell.angle_alpha   90.00
_cell.angle_beta   90.00
_cell.angle_gamma   90.00
#
_symmetry.space_group_name_H-M   'P 1'
#
loop_
_entity.id
_entity.type
_entity.pdbx_description
1 polymer ?
#
loop_
_entity_poly.entity_id
_entity_poly.type
_entity_poly.pdbx_seq_one_letter_code
_entity_poly.pdbx_strand_id
1 'polypeptide(L)'
;MNNIIDVINEINNIFDTEFSGRGFLTGSYHDAVSFFTTGACWYYAYLLKQVFPEGKIIISDDEHHAIFELDGSYYDVTGIRKPFAGNYFVDDEVRGSPAYDHSDHGNVMQMIEYMIAKLEENSLVQKTEEKKFVK
;
A
#
# COMPACT_ATOMS: atom_id res chain seq x y z
N MET A 1 -14.30 5.45 -12.51
CA MET A 1 -12.96 5.08 -12.02
C MET A 1 -12.55 6.13 -11.02
N ASN A 2 -12.17 5.69 -9.82
CA ASN A 2 -11.71 6.61 -8.79
C ASN A 2 -10.28 7.03 -9.16
N ASN A 3 -10.00 8.32 -9.02
CA ASN A 3 -8.68 8.86 -9.32
C ASN A 3 -7.70 8.32 -8.27
N ILE A 4 -6.66 7.62 -8.71
CA ILE A 4 -5.64 7.04 -7.83
C ILE A 4 -4.98 8.08 -6.91
N ILE A 5 -4.88 9.34 -7.35
CA ILE A 5 -4.36 10.42 -6.50
C ILE A 5 -5.30 10.72 -5.33
N ASP A 6 -6.61 10.71 -5.56
CA ASP A 6 -7.58 10.92 -4.48
C ASP A 6 -7.55 9.75 -3.48
N VAL A 7 -7.37 8.52 -3.99
CA VAL A 7 -7.18 7.33 -3.16
C VAL A 7 -5.91 7.42 -2.32
N ILE A 8 -4.76 7.79 -2.92
CA ILE A 8 -3.49 7.99 -2.22
C ILE A 8 -3.62 9.03 -1.11
N ASN A 9 -4.23 10.18 -1.43
CA ASN A 9 -4.46 11.25 -0.45
C ASN A 9 -5.32 10.76 0.71
N GLU A 10 -6.36 9.97 0.43
CA GLU A 10 -7.24 9.44 1.46
C GLU A 10 -6.55 8.38 2.32
N ILE A 11 -5.76 7.48 1.72
CA ILE A 11 -4.96 6.50 2.47
C ILE A 11 -4.05 7.21 3.46
N ASN A 12 -3.35 8.26 3.00
CA ASN A 12 -2.44 9.02 3.83
C ASN A 12 -3.22 9.73 4.95
N ASN A 13 -4.37 10.33 4.64
CA ASN A 13 -5.24 10.94 5.63
C ASN A 13 -5.70 9.94 6.70
N ILE A 14 -6.22 8.76 6.31
CA ILE A 14 -6.65 7.72 7.24
C ILE A 14 -5.48 7.28 8.13
N PHE A 15 -4.30 7.04 7.54
CA PHE A 15 -3.11 6.67 8.30
C PHE A 15 -2.77 7.74 9.34
N ASP A 16 -2.69 8.99 8.89
CA ASP A 16 -2.29 10.12 9.72
C ASP A 16 -3.29 10.39 10.84
N THR A 17 -4.59 10.20 10.62
CA THR A 17 -5.61 10.44 11.65
C THR A 17 -5.75 9.29 12.63
N GLU A 18 -5.64 8.04 12.16
CA GLU A 18 -5.98 6.86 12.97
C GLU A 18 -4.77 6.15 13.56
N PHE A 19 -3.58 6.28 12.95
CA PHE A 19 -2.41 5.44 13.27
C PHE A 19 -1.16 6.25 13.67
N SER A 20 -0.96 7.47 13.16
CA SER A 20 0.30 8.23 13.35
C SER A 20 0.72 8.46 14.81
N GLY A 21 -0.24 8.58 15.72
CA GLY A 21 -0.02 8.80 17.15
C GLY A 21 -0.15 7.57 18.05
N ARG A 22 -0.42 6.38 17.49
CA ARG A 22 -0.69 5.16 18.28
C ARG A 22 0.51 4.25 18.45
N GLY A 23 1.68 4.66 17.97
CA GLY A 23 2.91 3.87 18.07
C GLY A 23 2.82 2.55 17.30
N PHE A 24 2.05 2.55 16.20
CA PHE A 24 1.92 1.38 15.34
C PHE A 24 3.32 1.05 14.80
N LEU A 25 3.90 -0.01 15.36
CA LEU A 25 5.23 -0.60 15.13
C LEU A 25 6.42 -0.05 15.94
N THR A 26 6.38 1.17 16.48
CA THR A 26 7.39 1.66 17.44
C THR A 26 6.76 2.73 18.32
N GLY A 27 7.19 2.86 19.58
CA GLY A 27 6.67 3.87 20.52
C GLY A 27 6.95 5.34 20.16
N SER A 28 7.06 5.67 18.88
CA SER A 28 7.30 7.00 18.31
C SER A 28 6.24 7.35 17.26
N TYR A 29 6.05 8.65 17.06
CA TYR A 29 5.16 9.19 16.03
C TYR A 29 5.73 8.95 14.63
N HIS A 30 4.87 8.57 13.68
CA HIS A 30 5.18 8.44 12.25
C HIS A 30 4.00 8.94 11.44
N ASP A 31 4.23 9.70 10.38
CA ASP A 31 3.19 9.99 9.38
C ASP A 31 3.20 8.91 8.29
N ALA A 32 2.22 8.94 7.39
CA ALA A 32 2.09 7.97 6.30
C ALA A 32 3.35 7.92 5.44
N VAL A 33 3.88 9.09 5.07
CA VAL A 33 5.06 9.17 4.21
C VAL A 33 6.27 8.57 4.90
N SER A 34 6.55 8.93 6.15
CA SER A 34 7.68 8.40 6.91
C SER A 34 7.55 6.89 7.08
N PHE A 35 6.38 6.41 7.50
CA PHE A 35 6.15 4.99 7.73
C PHE A 35 6.32 4.14 6.46
N PHE A 36 5.64 4.52 5.38
CA PHE A 36 5.66 3.76 4.13
C PHE A 36 6.96 3.92 3.33
N THR A 37 7.76 4.96 3.57
CA THR A 37 9.11 5.05 2.98
C THR A 37 10.18 4.31 3.77
N THR A 38 10.00 4.07 5.07
CA THR A 38 11.00 3.40 5.92
C THR A 38 10.68 1.93 6.20
N GLY A 39 10.47 1.15 5.15
CA GLY A 39 10.34 -0.31 5.26
C GLY A 39 8.92 -0.87 5.13
N ALA A 40 7.92 -0.01 4.89
CA ALA A 40 6.56 -0.45 4.57
C ALA A 40 6.11 -0.16 3.13
N CYS A 41 7.02 0.20 2.22
CA CYS A 41 6.67 0.61 0.85
C CYS A 41 5.91 -0.46 0.06
N TRP A 42 6.25 -1.73 0.26
CA TRP A 42 5.53 -2.83 -0.37
C TRP A 42 4.11 -2.99 0.16
N TYR A 43 3.88 -2.78 1.47
CA TYR A 43 2.52 -2.80 2.02
C TYR A 43 1.66 -1.69 1.41
N TYR A 44 2.24 -0.54 1.12
CA TYR A 44 1.54 0.53 0.42
C TYR A 44 1.19 0.13 -1.02
N ALA A 45 2.16 -0.41 -1.77
CA ALA A 45 1.93 -0.91 -3.13
C ALA A 45 0.90 -2.06 -3.15
N TYR A 46 0.92 -2.92 -2.13
CA TYR A 46 -0.08 -3.98 -1.93
C TYR A 46 -1.48 -3.43 -1.67
N LEU A 47 -1.59 -2.41 -0.81
CA LEU A 47 -2.87 -1.74 -0.56
C LEU A 47 -3.42 -1.14 -1.86
N LEU A 48 -2.59 -0.49 -2.68
CA LEU A 48 -2.99 0.00 -4.00
C LEU A 48 -3.39 -1.14 -4.94
N LYS A 49 -2.70 -2.29 -4.92
CA LYS A 49 -3.06 -3.49 -5.69
C LYS A 49 -4.41 -4.08 -5.29
N GLN A 50 -4.81 -3.98 -4.02
CA GLN A 50 -6.17 -4.38 -3.60
C GLN A 50 -7.23 -3.45 -4.15
N VAL A 51 -6.93 -2.15 -4.23
CA VAL A 51 -7.87 -1.13 -4.73
C VAL A 51 -7.96 -1.10 -6.26
N PHE A 52 -6.83 -1.32 -6.94
CA PHE A 52 -6.68 -1.30 -8.40
C PHE A 52 -6.07 -2.64 -8.85
N PRO A 53 -6.89 -3.71 -8.97
CA PRO A 53 -6.40 -5.07 -9.24
C PRO A 53 -5.62 -5.22 -10.55
N GLU A 54 -5.84 -4.33 -11.51
CA GLU A 54 -5.18 -4.28 -12.81
C GLU A 54 -3.76 -3.71 -12.76
N GLY A 55 -3.42 -2.93 -11.73
CA GLY A 55 -2.08 -2.38 -11.57
C GLY A 55 -1.07 -3.41 -11.09
N LYS A 56 0.22 -3.06 -11.06
CA LYS A 56 1.32 -3.98 -10.76
C LYS A 56 2.20 -3.43 -9.66
N ILE A 57 2.73 -4.33 -8.82
CA ILE A 57 3.76 -3.97 -7.84
C ILE A 57 5.11 -4.14 -8.52
N ILE A 58 5.87 -3.06 -8.60
CA ILE A 58 7.22 -3.03 -9.17
C ILE A 58 8.21 -2.87 -8.03
N ILE A 59 9.18 -3.78 -7.93
CA ILE A 59 10.19 -3.76 -6.88
C ILE A 59 11.56 -3.55 -7.53
N SER A 60 12.25 -2.50 -7.09
CA SER A 60 13.61 -2.20 -7.54
C SER A 60 14.61 -3.08 -6.79
N ASP A 61 15.47 -3.78 -7.53
CA ASP A 61 16.59 -4.54 -6.96
C ASP A 61 17.64 -3.60 -6.34
N ASP A 62 17.82 -2.42 -6.95
CA ASP A 62 18.89 -1.48 -6.60
C ASP A 62 18.49 -0.51 -5.47
N GLU A 63 17.22 -0.08 -5.44
CA GLU A 63 16.73 0.92 -4.48
C GLU A 63 16.01 0.29 -3.28
N HIS A 64 15.77 -1.03 -3.30
CA HIS A 64 14.99 -1.74 -2.28
C HIS A 64 13.62 -1.06 -1.98
N HIS A 65 13.01 -0.47 -3.01
CA HIS A 65 11.74 0.25 -2.93
C HIS A 65 10.69 -0.42 -3.82
N ALA A 66 9.43 -0.35 -3.38
CA ALA A 66 8.28 -0.82 -4.14
C ALA A 66 7.42 0.37 -4.59
N ILE A 67 7.09 0.41 -5.88
CA ILE A 67 6.15 1.36 -6.48
C ILE A 67 5.00 0.61 -7.14
N PHE A 68 3.86 1.27 -7.28
CA PHE A 68 2.68 0.75 -7.93
C PHE A 68 2.56 1.31 -9.36
N GLU A 69 2.44 0.45 -10.36
CA GLU A 69 2.21 0.82 -11.75
C GLU A 69 0.74 0.66 -12.11
N LEU A 70 0.12 1.68 -12.70
CA LEU A 70 -1.25 1.64 -13.22
C LEU A 70 -1.29 2.42 -14.54
N ASP A 71 -1.76 1.77 -15.61
CA ASP A 71 -1.87 2.34 -16.96
C ASP A 71 -0.58 3.06 -17.43
N GLY A 72 0.60 2.47 -17.13
CA GLY A 72 1.91 3.02 -17.50
C GLY A 72 2.38 4.22 -16.65
N SER A 73 1.61 4.61 -15.64
CA SER A 73 2.01 5.61 -14.63
C SER A 73 2.44 4.93 -13.34
N TYR A 74 3.33 5.57 -12.58
CA TYR A 74 3.96 4.99 -11.39
C TYR A 74 3.61 5.81 -10.15
N TYR A 75 3.35 5.13 -9.05
CA TYR A 75 2.80 5.72 -7.84
C TYR A 75 3.46 5.16 -6.58
N ASP A 76 3.62 6.00 -5.58
CA ASP A 76 3.93 5.61 -4.20
C ASP A 76 3.12 6.46 -3.21
N VAL A 77 3.47 6.41 -1.93
CA VAL A 77 2.84 7.20 -0.87
C VAL A 77 2.87 8.71 -1.11
N THR A 78 3.79 9.20 -1.95
CA THR A 78 3.92 10.63 -2.28
C THR A 78 3.16 11.03 -3.55
N GLY A 79 2.46 10.09 -4.20
CA GLY A 79 1.73 10.32 -5.44
C GLY A 79 2.52 9.86 -6.66
N ILE A 80 2.60 10.71 -7.70
CA ILE A 80 3.22 10.33 -8.99
C ILE A 80 4.74 10.23 -8.86
N ARG A 81 5.29 9.14 -9.38
CA ARG A 81 6.72 8.86 -9.45
C ARG A 81 7.21 8.69 -10.88
N LYS A 82 8.53 8.84 -11.03
CA LYS A 82 9.24 8.36 -12.21
C LYS A 82 9.43 6.84 -12.09
N PRO A 83 9.47 6.11 -13.22
CA PRO A 83 9.89 4.71 -13.19
C PRO A 83 11.32 4.58 -12.63
N PHE A 84 11.64 3.40 -12.10
CA PHE A 84 13.00 3.07 -11.72
C PHE A 84 13.95 3.10 -12.92
N ALA A 85 15.17 3.60 -12.69
CA ALA A 85 16.25 3.54 -13.66
C ALA A 85 17.14 2.33 -13.33
N GLY A 86 16.72 1.12 -13.73
CA GLY A 86 17.48 -0.09 -13.39
C GLY A 86 16.70 -1.37 -13.59
N ASN A 87 17.24 -2.46 -13.04
CA ASN A 87 16.54 -3.74 -13.01
C ASN A 87 15.43 -3.69 -11.95
N TYR A 88 14.28 -4.22 -12.32
CA TYR A 88 13.15 -4.38 -11.43
C TYR A 88 12.50 -5.72 -11.73
N PHE A 89 11.78 -6.24 -10.74
CA PHE A 89 10.87 -7.35 -10.94
C PHE A 89 9.45 -6.94 -10.60
N VAL A 90 8.51 -7.68 -11.18
CA VAL A 90 7.08 -7.44 -11.03
C VAL A 90 6.51 -8.49 -10.08
N ASP A 91 5.88 -8.04 -9.00
CA ASP A 91 5.21 -8.88 -8.01
C ASP A 91 3.69 -8.90 -8.24
N ASP A 92 3.26 -9.44 -9.39
CA ASP A 92 1.85 -9.49 -9.79
C ASP A 92 0.99 -10.42 -8.92
N GLU A 93 1.64 -11.42 -8.30
CA GLU A 93 0.98 -12.43 -7.46
C GLU A 93 1.11 -12.15 -5.96
N VAL A 94 1.68 -11.02 -5.56
CA VAL A 94 1.92 -10.68 -4.14
C VAL A 94 2.80 -11.75 -3.46
N ARG A 95 3.68 -12.39 -4.23
CA ARG A 95 4.65 -13.39 -3.78
C ARG A 95 5.75 -12.80 -2.93
N GLY A 96 5.91 -11.47 -2.87
CA GLY A 96 6.82 -10.78 -1.96
C GLY A 96 6.42 -10.87 -0.49
N SER A 97 5.15 -11.21 -0.19
CA SER A 97 4.61 -11.31 1.17
C SER A 97 5.48 -12.12 2.16
N PRO A 98 6.04 -13.30 1.82
CA PRO A 98 6.90 -14.08 2.72
C PRO A 98 8.29 -13.48 2.93
N ALA A 99 8.76 -12.56 2.07
CA ALA A 99 10.06 -11.89 2.22
C ALA A 99 9.99 -10.68 3.16
N TYR A 100 8.79 -10.15 3.41
CA TYR A 100 8.55 -9.13 4.44
C TYR A 100 8.33 -9.81 5.79
N ASP A 101 9.38 -10.45 6.31
CA ASP A 101 9.49 -10.95 7.70
C ASP A 101 9.59 -9.77 8.67
N HIS A 102 8.52 -8.95 8.70
CA HIS A 102 8.36 -7.91 9.70
C HIS A 102 7.69 -8.55 10.92
N SER A 103 8.26 -8.35 12.11
CA SER A 103 7.69 -8.85 13.38
C SER A 103 6.21 -8.51 13.57
N ASP A 104 5.78 -7.42 12.94
CA ASP A 104 4.45 -6.88 13.00
C ASP A 104 3.63 -7.03 11.72
N HIS A 105 4.02 -7.91 10.79
CA HIS A 105 3.31 -8.16 9.53
C HIS A 105 1.79 -8.30 9.74
N GLY A 106 1.38 -9.11 10.73
CA GLY A 106 -0.03 -9.31 11.04
C GLY A 106 -0.76 -8.03 11.49
N ASN A 107 -0.09 -7.14 12.22
CA ASN A 107 -0.65 -5.85 12.60
C ASN A 107 -0.82 -4.98 11.34
N VAL A 108 0.25 -4.84 10.54
CA VAL A 108 0.25 -4.03 9.30
C VAL A 108 -0.85 -4.47 8.34
N MET A 109 -1.06 -5.78 8.18
CA MET A 109 -2.14 -6.31 7.36
C MET A 109 -3.53 -5.93 7.89
N GLN A 110 -3.76 -5.97 9.22
CA GLN A 110 -5.03 -5.51 9.81
C GLN A 110 -5.26 -4.00 9.57
N MET A 111 -4.20 -3.20 9.63
CA MET A 111 -4.27 -1.78 9.30
C MET A 111 -4.65 -1.58 7.82
N ILE A 112 -4.07 -2.36 6.90
CA ILE A 112 -4.44 -2.33 5.48
C ILE A 112 -5.90 -2.68 5.27
N GLU A 113 -6.39 -3.75 5.89
CA GLU A 113 -7.80 -4.15 5.83
C GLU A 113 -8.72 -3.05 6.35
N TYR A 114 -8.37 -2.41 7.47
CA TYR A 114 -9.10 -1.28 8.01
C TYR A 114 -9.14 -0.10 7.02
N MET A 115 -8.01 0.25 6.42
CA MET A 115 -7.94 1.35 5.44
C MET A 115 -8.80 1.05 4.20
N ILE A 116 -8.78 -0.17 3.69
CA ILE A 116 -9.63 -0.59 2.56
C ILE A 116 -11.11 -0.42 2.92
N ALA A 117 -11.53 -0.90 4.09
CA ALA A 117 -12.91 -0.73 4.56
C ALA A 117 -13.31 0.76 4.65
N LYS A 118 -12.40 1.63 5.10
CA LYS A 118 -12.64 3.08 5.13
C LYS A 118 -12.76 3.72 3.76
N LEU A 119 -11.93 3.30 2.80
CA LEU A 119 -12.05 3.75 1.42
C LEU A 119 -13.41 3.34 0.81
N GLU A 120 -13.92 2.16 1.15
CA GLU A 120 -15.25 1.69 0.72
C GLU A 120 -16.37 2.51 1.35
N GLU A 121 -16.28 2.81 2.65
CA GLU A 121 -17.22 3.70 3.36
C GLU A 121 -17.27 5.09 2.72
N ASN A 122 -16.11 5.62 2.33
CA ASN A 122 -15.98 6.93 1.69
C ASN A 122 -16.34 6.91 0.20
N SER A 123 -16.82 5.78 -0.33
CA SER A 123 -17.20 5.58 -1.74
C SER A 123 -16.06 5.84 -2.73
N LEU A 124 -14.81 5.76 -2.27
CA LEU A 124 -13.60 5.94 -3.07
C LEU A 124 -13.09 4.65 -3.68
N VAL A 125 -13.70 3.51 -3.33
CA VAL A 125 -13.48 2.20 -3.96
C VAL A 125 -14.80 1.41 -3.97
N GLN A 126 -14.97 0.48 -4.91
CA GLN A 126 -16.14 -0.41 -4.90
C GLN A 126 -16.04 -1.37 -3.72
N LYS A 127 -17.18 -1.71 -3.11
CA LYS A 127 -17.21 -2.72 -2.04
C LYS A 127 -16.63 -4.03 -2.56
N THR A 128 -15.59 -4.52 -1.89
CA THR A 128 -15.03 -5.83 -2.15
C THR A 128 -16.10 -6.85 -1.76
N GLU A 129 -16.59 -7.64 -2.72
CA GLU A 129 -17.45 -8.77 -2.38
C GLU A 129 -16.65 -9.71 -1.46
N GLU A 130 -17.19 -10.02 -0.27
CA GLU A 130 -16.55 -10.94 0.66
C GLU A 130 -16.16 -12.22 -0.07
N LYS A 131 -14.85 -12.40 -0.31
CA LYS A 131 -14.32 -13.67 -0.78
C LYS A 131 -14.60 -14.69 0.32
N LYS A 132 -15.68 -15.45 0.17
CA LYS A 132 -15.96 -16.62 1.00
C LYS A 132 -14.74 -17.54 0.90
N PHE A 133 -13.91 -17.53 1.93
CA PHE A 133 -12.94 -18.59 2.15
C PHE A 133 -13.74 -19.89 2.32
N VAL A 134 -13.77 -20.69 1.26
CA VAL A 134 -14.21 -22.08 1.35
C VAL A 134 -13.14 -22.78 2.19
N LYS A 135 -13.52 -23.16 3.42
CA LYS A 135 -12.71 -23.96 4.33
C LYS A 135 -12.31 -25.30 3.72
#